data_AF-A0A8C1RM79-F1
#
_entry.id   AF-A0A8C1RM79-F1
#
_cell.length_a   1.000
_cell.length_b   1.000
_cell.length_c   1.000
_cell.angle_alpha   90.00
_cell.angle_beta   90.00
_cell.angle_gamma   90.00
#
_symmetry.space_group_name_H-M   'P 1'
#
loop_
_entity.id
_entity.type
_entity.pdbx_description
1 polymer ?
#
loop_
_entity_poly.entity_id
_entity_poly.type
_entity_poly.pdbx_seq_one_letter_code
_entity_poly.pdbx_strand_id
1 'polypeptide(L)'
;MAVKELTFILVVCSSIVCTSGVEFFTSTDKISQLFNEEDFLLKTFSLYIDAEEENIKLMKRLLLLLQLGSYLDPVDPEKIKDPVAAYKLLRRVRAEWINIVDYTQLSLYQLYQTVLTYAQIPQLEDLDGAASGLIRLQEIYKLYPHNITKEMALNADEAYHVGLVAYNEDKFQHAFLWFLYSLDRLTQYSVTTKQQLLRHLSLSSYQFGNLPMAIYFGQQLLNLDPTNDDIKVLLDLYRRLRFQRTSNPDILRLSNESSKYETLCRGEVDERTSKRQRALSCRYSTGGGNPRLMYPPLKEEVEWDDPRIIRYHDIISDREIEILKNISRPLLSRSKVYQDGWDTVSQDRVSQSVFLQDDPVATRVSQRIADATGLSMETAESLLVQNYGIGGRFEPHYDALETGVNDRIATFLIYMSDVGMGGATVFPDIGVATKPKKGSAVFWYNLHKNGELDLNTRHAGCPVLVGNKWVANKWIHEFGQEFKRPCSLSEWE
;
A
#
# COMPACT_ATOMS: atom_id res chain seq x y z
N MET A 1 -0.83 38.01 14.86
CA MET A 1 0.36 37.21 14.49
C MET A 1 -0.06 35.95 13.72
N ALA A 2 -1.02 35.16 14.22
CA ALA A 2 -1.54 33.97 13.56
C ALA A 2 -1.97 34.13 12.08
N VAL A 3 -2.65 35.25 11.73
CA VAL A 3 -3.09 35.51 10.33
C VAL A 3 -1.90 35.65 9.36
N LYS A 4 -0.76 36.19 9.81
CA LYS A 4 0.45 36.31 8.99
C LYS A 4 1.18 34.98 8.83
N GLU A 5 1.09 34.09 9.82
CA GLU A 5 1.68 32.75 9.75
C GLU A 5 0.87 31.83 8.83
N LEU A 6 -0.47 31.85 8.91
CA LEU A 6 -1.32 31.07 7.99
C LEU A 6 -1.18 31.52 6.53
N THR A 7 -1.08 32.83 6.27
CA THR A 7 -0.84 33.35 4.91
C THR A 7 0.54 32.99 4.37
N PHE A 8 1.56 32.90 5.23
CA PHE A 8 2.90 32.45 4.83
C PHE A 8 2.93 30.94 4.50
N ILE A 9 2.19 30.11 5.24
CA ILE A 9 2.05 28.66 4.99
C ILE A 9 1.37 28.40 3.63
N LEU A 10 0.39 29.23 3.24
CA LEU A 10 -0.31 29.10 1.96
C LEU A 10 0.54 29.42 0.74
N VAL A 11 1.45 30.39 0.82
CA VAL A 11 2.38 30.71 -0.28
C VAL A 11 3.34 29.54 -0.55
N VAL A 12 3.67 28.77 0.51
CA VAL A 12 4.48 27.54 0.39
C VAL A 12 3.65 26.39 -0.19
N CYS A 13 2.37 26.25 0.16
CA CYS A 13 1.50 25.20 -0.42
C CYS A 13 1.14 25.46 -1.89
N SER A 14 0.94 26.71 -2.31
CA SER A 14 0.57 27.03 -3.70
C SER A 14 1.66 26.76 -4.75
N SER A 15 2.89 26.50 -4.30
CA SER A 15 4.03 26.20 -5.18
C SER A 15 4.35 24.70 -5.31
N ILE A 16 3.55 23.82 -4.69
CA ILE A 16 3.75 22.36 -4.73
C ILE A 16 2.49 21.69 -5.28
N VAL A 17 2.56 21.35 -6.57
CA VAL A 17 1.95 20.18 -7.25
C VAL A 17 0.41 20.08 -7.23
N CYS A 18 -0.17 20.07 -8.44
CA CYS A 18 -1.53 19.59 -8.69
C CYS A 18 -1.70 18.15 -8.16
N THR A 19 -2.51 17.95 -7.13
CA THR A 19 -2.85 16.63 -6.58
C THR A 19 -3.98 15.97 -7.39
N SER A 20 -3.63 15.45 -8.56
CA SER A 20 -4.44 14.42 -9.22
C SER A 20 -3.94 13.03 -8.80
N GLY A 21 -4.74 12.30 -8.00
CA GLY A 21 -4.69 10.82 -7.91
C GLY A 21 -3.37 10.20 -7.41
N VAL A 22 -2.83 10.62 -6.26
CA VAL A 22 -1.69 9.94 -5.65
C VAL A 22 -2.20 8.74 -4.85
N GLU A 23 -1.85 7.53 -5.29
CA GLU A 23 -2.13 6.27 -4.59
C GLU A 23 -1.06 6.05 -3.49
N PHE A 24 -1.49 5.74 -2.26
CA PHE A 24 -0.62 5.63 -1.07
C PHE A 24 -0.32 4.19 -0.69
N PHE A 25 -1.33 3.29 -0.69
CA PHE A 25 -1.22 1.94 -0.12
C PHE A 25 -0.15 1.05 -0.78
N THR A 26 0.33 1.48 -1.94
CA THR A 26 1.18 0.72 -2.87
C THR A 26 2.66 1.02 -2.70
N SER A 27 2.98 1.94 -1.79
CA SER A 27 4.34 2.28 -1.36
C SER A 27 4.37 2.54 0.14
N THR A 28 5.10 1.71 0.87
CA THR A 28 5.31 1.91 2.32
C THR A 28 6.09 3.19 2.62
N ASP A 29 6.92 3.66 1.68
CA ASP A 29 7.61 4.95 1.83
C ASP A 29 6.62 6.12 1.73
N LYS A 30 5.64 6.09 0.80
CA LYS A 30 4.61 7.13 0.74
C LYS A 30 3.72 7.14 1.98
N ILE A 31 3.34 5.97 2.49
CA ILE A 31 2.59 5.88 3.76
C ILE A 31 3.40 6.51 4.90
N SER A 32 4.72 6.29 4.96
CA SER A 32 5.55 6.90 5.99
C SER A 32 5.58 8.44 5.94
N GLN A 33 5.37 9.03 4.76
CA GLN A 33 5.30 10.49 4.61
C GLN A 33 4.00 11.07 5.17
N LEU A 34 2.92 10.28 5.27
CA LEU A 34 1.65 10.71 5.87
C LEU A 34 1.79 11.09 7.35
N PHE A 35 2.80 10.57 8.06
CA PHE A 35 3.06 10.99 9.45
C PHE A 35 3.38 12.48 9.56
N ASN A 36 4.16 13.01 8.60
CA ASN A 36 4.48 14.44 8.57
C ASN A 36 3.26 15.26 8.16
N GLU A 37 2.42 14.72 7.28
CA GLU A 37 1.18 15.36 6.85
C GLU A 37 0.16 15.41 8.00
N GLU A 38 0.05 14.35 8.80
CA GLU A 38 -0.81 14.31 9.99
C GLU A 38 -0.36 15.35 11.03
N ASP A 39 0.94 15.43 11.35
CA ASP A 39 1.47 16.45 12.26
C ASP A 39 1.20 17.87 11.75
N PHE A 40 1.36 18.09 10.44
CA PHE A 40 1.04 19.36 9.79
C PHE A 40 -0.46 19.71 9.91
N LEU A 41 -1.35 18.74 9.66
CA LEU A 41 -2.80 18.92 9.78
C LEU A 41 -3.23 19.19 11.21
N LEU A 42 -2.69 18.45 12.19
CA LEU A 42 -2.97 18.65 13.61
C LEU A 42 -2.54 20.05 14.08
N LYS A 43 -1.33 20.46 13.71
CA LYS A 43 -0.82 21.80 14.04
C LYS A 43 -1.68 22.89 13.40
N THR A 44 -2.07 22.71 12.14
CA THR A 44 -2.91 23.68 11.43
C THR A 44 -4.32 23.74 12.02
N PHE A 45 -4.88 22.61 12.43
CA PHE A 45 -6.17 22.57 13.10
C PHE A 45 -6.13 23.24 14.48
N SER A 46 -5.05 23.06 15.24
CA SER A 46 -4.84 23.79 16.50
C SER A 46 -4.82 25.31 16.28
N LEU A 47 -4.09 25.79 15.27
CA LEU A 47 -4.04 27.21 14.93
C LEU A 47 -5.42 27.75 14.48
N TYR A 48 -6.19 26.93 13.76
CA TYR A 48 -7.56 27.26 13.38
C TYR A 48 -8.46 27.42 14.61
N ILE A 49 -8.39 26.49 15.57
CA ILE A 49 -9.13 26.57 16.83
C ILE A 49 -8.78 27.84 17.59
N ASP A 50 -7.49 28.14 17.78
CA ASP A 50 -7.05 29.33 18.51
C ASP A 50 -7.57 30.63 17.87
N ALA A 51 -7.58 30.68 16.53
CA ALA A 51 -8.08 31.83 15.81
C ALA A 51 -9.61 31.97 15.90
N GLU A 52 -10.35 30.87 15.82
CA GLU A 52 -11.81 30.90 16.00
C GLU A 52 -12.21 31.21 17.45
N GLU A 53 -11.43 30.79 18.45
CA GLU A 53 -11.64 31.20 19.84
C GLU A 53 -11.52 32.71 20.02
N GLU A 54 -10.53 33.35 19.40
CA GLU A 54 -10.40 34.81 19.40
C GLU A 54 -11.57 35.50 18.69
N ASN A 55 -12.03 34.96 17.55
CA ASN A 55 -13.25 35.43 16.88
C ASN A 55 -14.47 35.34 17.81
N ILE A 56 -14.64 34.21 18.51
CA ILE A 56 -15.72 34.02 19.49
C ILE A 56 -15.59 35.00 20.66
N LYS A 57 -14.38 35.28 21.16
CA LYS A 57 -14.16 36.29 22.22
C LYS A 57 -14.55 37.69 21.74
N LEU A 58 -14.22 38.05 20.49
CA LEU A 58 -14.63 39.33 19.89
C LEU A 58 -16.15 39.42 19.76
N MET A 59 -16.81 38.36 19.25
CA MET A 59 -18.27 38.30 19.15
C MET A 59 -18.95 38.42 20.53
N LYS A 60 -18.42 37.76 21.56
CA LYS A 60 -18.91 37.88 22.94
C LYS A 60 -18.75 39.31 23.50
N ARG A 61 -17.63 39.99 23.21
CA ARG A 61 -17.42 41.39 23.60
C ARG A 61 -18.42 42.34 22.91
N LEU A 62 -18.67 42.13 21.62
CA LEU A 62 -19.66 42.91 20.87
C LEU A 62 -21.07 42.71 21.41
N LEU A 63 -21.46 41.46 21.70
CA LEU A 63 -22.76 41.17 22.32
C LEU A 63 -22.94 41.92 23.64
N LEU A 64 -21.90 41.95 24.48
CA LEU A 64 -21.94 42.67 25.76
C LEU A 64 -22.09 44.19 25.57
N LEU A 65 -21.40 44.78 24.57
CA LEU A 65 -21.55 46.20 24.23
C LEU A 65 -22.97 46.53 23.75
N LEU A 66 -23.57 45.67 22.91
CA LEU A 66 -24.96 45.85 22.44
C LEU A 66 -25.96 45.76 23.60
N GLN A 67 -25.77 44.80 24.51
CA GLN A 67 -26.59 44.67 25.71
C GLN A 67 -26.48 45.90 26.62
N LEU A 68 -25.27 46.44 26.82
CA LEU A 68 -25.04 47.69 27.54
C LEU A 68 -25.70 48.89 26.85
N GLY A 69 -25.59 49.02 25.53
CA GLY A 69 -26.23 50.09 24.77
C GLY A 69 -27.77 50.04 24.85
N SER A 70 -28.34 48.84 24.86
CA SER A 70 -29.78 48.66 25.10
C SER A 70 -30.21 49.00 26.53
N TYR A 71 -29.34 48.77 27.52
CA TYR A 71 -29.61 49.07 28.92
C TYR A 71 -29.48 50.56 29.26
N LEU A 72 -28.54 51.27 28.63
CA LEU A 72 -28.27 52.69 28.91
C LEU A 72 -29.27 53.66 28.26
N ASP A 73 -29.87 53.32 27.12
CA ASP A 73 -30.92 54.13 26.46
C ASP A 73 -32.16 53.24 26.18
N PRO A 74 -32.91 52.84 27.22
CA PRO A 74 -34.07 51.96 27.06
C PRO A 74 -35.21 52.73 26.38
N VAL A 75 -35.60 52.28 25.18
CA VAL A 75 -36.75 52.83 24.47
C VAL A 75 -37.98 52.07 24.94
N ASP A 76 -38.83 52.75 25.72
CA ASP A 76 -40.13 52.24 26.15
C ASP A 76 -41.06 52.08 24.94
N PRO A 77 -41.62 50.89 24.67
CA PRO A 77 -42.53 50.65 23.54
C PRO A 77 -43.72 51.63 23.50
N GLU A 78 -44.19 52.10 24.65
CA GLU A 78 -45.31 53.06 24.71
C GLU A 78 -44.93 54.48 24.27
N LYS A 79 -43.64 54.83 24.35
CA LYS A 79 -43.08 56.15 23.94
C LYS A 79 -42.71 56.25 22.47
N ILE A 80 -42.90 55.19 21.67
CA ILE A 80 -42.63 55.18 20.22
C ILE A 80 -43.52 56.19 19.45
N LYS A 81 -44.56 56.73 20.08
CA LYS A 81 -45.36 57.84 19.55
C LYS A 81 -44.56 59.14 19.37
N ASP A 82 -43.41 59.29 20.05
CA ASP A 82 -42.47 60.39 19.84
C ASP A 82 -41.60 60.13 18.59
N PRO A 83 -41.66 60.99 17.55
CA PRO A 83 -40.83 60.86 16.35
C PRO A 83 -39.33 60.76 16.65
N VAL A 84 -38.86 61.38 17.73
CA VAL A 84 -37.44 61.35 18.13
C VAL A 84 -37.06 59.98 18.70
N ALA A 85 -37.93 59.38 19.53
CA ALA A 85 -37.74 58.03 20.05
C ALA A 85 -37.75 56.98 18.93
N ALA A 86 -38.67 57.12 17.97
CA ALA A 86 -38.72 56.26 16.77
C ALA A 86 -37.43 56.38 15.93
N TYR A 87 -36.94 57.60 15.68
CA TYR A 87 -35.68 57.82 14.97
C TYR A 87 -34.47 57.24 15.70
N LYS A 88 -34.39 57.41 17.03
CA LYS A 88 -33.30 56.86 17.86
C LYS A 88 -33.25 55.34 17.78
N LEU A 89 -34.40 54.66 17.89
CA LEU A 89 -34.48 53.21 17.77
C LEU A 89 -34.08 52.73 16.37
N LEU A 90 -34.62 53.36 15.31
CA LEU A 90 -34.29 53.04 13.93
C LEU A 90 -32.79 53.20 13.65
N ARG A 91 -32.19 54.31 14.10
CA ARG A 91 -30.76 54.56 13.95
C ARG A 91 -29.93 53.54 14.70
N ARG A 92 -30.29 53.22 15.95
CA ARG A 92 -29.58 52.23 16.78
C ARG A 92 -29.60 50.85 16.13
N VAL A 93 -30.78 50.34 15.79
CA VAL A 93 -30.93 49.02 15.17
C VAL A 93 -30.19 48.96 13.84
N ARG A 94 -30.31 49.98 12.99
CA ARG A 94 -29.62 50.00 11.69
C ARG A 94 -28.10 50.06 11.83
N ALA A 95 -27.58 51.00 12.63
CA ALA A 95 -26.14 51.24 12.72
C ALA A 95 -25.42 50.11 13.46
N GLU A 96 -26.04 49.53 14.49
CA GLU A 96 -25.41 48.50 15.30
C GLU A 96 -25.48 47.11 14.65
N TRP A 97 -26.59 46.76 13.98
CA TRP A 97 -26.78 45.42 13.44
C TRP A 97 -26.20 45.20 12.05
N ILE A 98 -26.08 46.23 11.21
CA ILE A 98 -25.43 46.09 9.90
C ILE A 98 -23.94 45.73 10.06
N ASN A 99 -23.28 46.31 11.07
CA ASN A 99 -21.85 46.08 11.31
C ASN A 99 -21.55 44.70 11.93
N ILE A 100 -22.55 43.99 12.49
CA ILE A 100 -22.37 42.64 13.05
C ILE A 100 -21.93 41.66 11.95
N VAL A 101 -22.44 41.84 10.73
CA VAL A 101 -22.14 40.96 9.59
C VAL A 101 -20.64 40.94 9.32
N ASP A 102 -19.97 42.09 9.37
CA ASP A 102 -18.52 42.20 9.14
C ASP A 102 -17.70 41.41 10.17
N TYR A 103 -18.16 41.34 11.42
CA TYR A 103 -17.50 40.55 12.46
C TYR A 103 -17.77 39.05 12.35
N THR A 104 -18.92 38.65 11.82
CA THR A 104 -19.24 37.23 11.56
C THR A 104 -18.54 36.67 10.32
N GLN A 105 -18.17 37.54 9.36
CA GLN A 105 -17.45 37.15 8.14
C GLN A 105 -15.95 36.90 8.34
N LEU A 106 -15.41 37.15 9.54
CA LEU A 106 -13.99 36.94 9.88
C LEU A 106 -13.63 35.47 10.15
N SER A 107 -14.58 34.53 10.02
CA SER A 107 -14.26 33.11 10.19
C SER A 107 -13.22 32.65 9.16
N LEU A 108 -12.22 31.92 9.64
CA LEU A 108 -11.16 31.34 8.82
C LEU A 108 -11.57 30.03 8.15
N TYR A 109 -12.86 29.67 8.21
CA TYR A 109 -13.39 28.44 7.64
C TYR A 109 -12.99 28.23 6.17
N GLN A 110 -13.12 29.25 5.33
CA GLN A 110 -12.75 29.16 3.90
C GLN A 110 -11.26 28.85 3.71
N LEU A 111 -10.42 29.42 4.59
CA LEU A 111 -8.98 29.20 4.57
C LEU A 111 -8.64 27.76 4.97
N TYR A 112 -9.26 27.28 6.05
CA TYR A 112 -9.06 25.92 6.53
C TYR A 112 -9.57 24.89 5.52
N GLN A 113 -10.72 25.14 4.88
CA GLN A 113 -11.22 24.31 3.77
C GLN A 113 -10.23 24.26 2.61
N THR A 114 -9.58 25.37 2.30
CA THR A 114 -8.52 25.43 1.28
C THR A 114 -7.34 24.55 1.68
N VAL A 115 -6.89 24.61 2.94
CA VAL A 115 -5.82 23.72 3.46
C VAL A 115 -6.19 22.26 3.28
N LEU A 116 -7.39 21.84 3.69
CA LEU A 116 -7.83 20.45 3.55
C LEU A 116 -7.92 20.00 2.09
N THR A 117 -8.19 20.92 1.17
CA THR A 117 -8.28 20.62 -0.28
C THR A 117 -6.90 20.35 -0.89
N TYR A 118 -5.84 21.02 -0.39
CA TYR A 118 -4.47 20.81 -0.86
C TYR A 118 -3.70 19.77 -0.06
N ALA A 119 -4.20 19.40 1.11
CA ALA A 119 -3.61 18.35 1.93
C ALA A 119 -3.62 16.99 1.23
N GLN A 120 -2.58 16.21 1.44
CA GLN A 120 -2.44 14.87 0.86
C GLN A 120 -3.19 13.83 1.70
N ILE A 121 -4.53 13.89 1.67
CA ILE A 121 -5.38 12.98 2.44
C ILE A 121 -5.68 11.72 1.60
N PRO A 122 -5.42 10.50 2.12
CA PRO A 122 -5.75 9.25 1.43
C PRO A 122 -7.24 9.14 1.10
N GLN A 123 -7.55 8.54 -0.04
CA GLN A 123 -8.93 8.33 -0.47
C GLN A 123 -9.47 6.97 0.03
N LEU A 124 -10.77 6.72 -0.17
CA LEU A 124 -11.38 5.46 0.23
C LEU A 124 -10.73 4.27 -0.51
N GLU A 125 -10.34 4.45 -1.78
CA GLU A 125 -9.64 3.43 -2.56
C GLU A 125 -8.29 3.05 -1.96
N ASP A 126 -7.60 3.99 -1.29
CA ASP A 126 -6.34 3.69 -0.61
C ASP A 126 -6.57 2.81 0.63
N LEU A 127 -7.66 3.07 1.35
CA LEU A 127 -8.03 2.28 2.52
C LEU A 127 -8.47 0.87 2.11
N ASP A 128 -9.27 0.75 1.05
CA ASP A 128 -9.66 -0.53 0.46
C ASP A 128 -8.42 -1.31 -0.01
N GLY A 129 -7.52 -0.65 -0.74
CA GLY A 129 -6.28 -1.26 -1.21
C GLY A 129 -5.36 -1.74 -0.07
N ALA A 130 -5.30 -1.00 1.04
CA ALA A 130 -4.57 -1.42 2.24
C ALA A 130 -5.22 -2.65 2.90
N ALA A 131 -6.56 -2.68 2.99
CA ALA A 131 -7.30 -3.83 3.50
C ALA A 131 -7.10 -5.08 2.63
N SER A 132 -7.17 -4.95 1.30
CA SER A 132 -6.82 -6.00 0.34
C SER A 132 -5.38 -6.51 0.55
N GLY A 133 -4.45 -5.61 0.88
CA GLY A 133 -3.08 -5.96 1.26
C GLY A 133 -3.02 -6.85 2.50
N LEU A 134 -3.78 -6.55 3.56
CA LEU A 134 -3.86 -7.39 4.76
C LEU A 134 -4.46 -8.77 4.47
N ILE A 135 -5.52 -8.83 3.66
CA ILE A 135 -6.17 -10.08 3.26
C ILE A 135 -5.21 -10.94 2.45
N ARG A 136 -4.43 -10.33 1.55
CA ARG A 136 -3.40 -11.03 0.77
C ARG A 136 -2.31 -11.62 1.66
N LEU A 137 -1.89 -10.91 2.71
CA LEU A 137 -0.95 -11.46 3.70
C LEU A 137 -1.56 -12.65 4.43
N GLN A 138 -2.84 -12.56 4.76
CA GLN A 138 -3.61 -13.64 5.37
C GLN A 138 -3.60 -14.91 4.50
N GLU A 139 -3.88 -14.76 3.21
CA GLU A 139 -3.92 -15.86 2.24
C GLU A 139 -2.55 -16.52 2.07
N ILE A 140 -1.53 -15.73 1.76
CA ILE A 140 -0.22 -16.27 1.40
C ILE A 140 0.48 -16.90 2.59
N TYR A 141 0.44 -16.24 3.75
CA TYR A 141 1.12 -16.71 4.96
C TYR A 141 0.25 -17.55 5.89
N LYS A 142 -1.00 -17.86 5.50
CA LYS A 142 -1.98 -18.61 6.30
C LYS A 142 -2.15 -18.06 7.72
N LEU A 143 -2.22 -16.73 7.81
CA LEU A 143 -2.34 -16.02 9.09
C LEU A 143 -3.81 -15.91 9.50
N TYR A 144 -4.05 -15.75 10.80
CA TYR A 144 -5.35 -15.33 11.31
C TYR A 144 -5.31 -13.84 11.68
N PRO A 145 -6.47 -13.16 11.80
CA PRO A 145 -6.52 -11.76 12.19
C PRO A 145 -5.67 -11.44 13.43
N HIS A 146 -5.73 -12.30 14.46
CA HIS A 146 -4.94 -12.14 15.68
C HIS A 146 -3.41 -12.23 15.49
N ASN A 147 -2.93 -12.90 14.43
CA ASN A 147 -1.50 -12.94 14.11
C ASN A 147 -1.07 -11.64 13.43
N ILE A 148 -1.91 -11.11 12.54
CA ILE A 148 -1.67 -9.85 11.82
C ILE A 148 -1.71 -8.67 12.80
N THR A 149 -2.67 -8.66 13.72
CA THR A 149 -2.90 -7.56 14.67
C THR A 149 -2.13 -7.74 15.99
N LYS A 150 -1.04 -8.51 15.99
CA LYS A 150 -0.31 -8.84 17.22
C LYS A 150 0.40 -7.64 17.84
N GLU A 151 0.98 -6.78 17.01
CA GLU A 151 1.70 -5.58 17.45
C GLU A 151 0.76 -4.38 17.61
N MET A 152 -0.22 -4.25 16.71
CA MET A 152 -1.20 -3.18 16.72
C MET A 152 -2.60 -3.76 16.49
N ALA A 153 -3.46 -3.63 17.50
CA ALA A 153 -4.81 -4.16 17.47
C ALA A 153 -5.73 -3.22 16.69
N LEU A 154 -6.43 -3.76 15.70
CA LEU A 154 -7.54 -3.04 15.07
C LEU A 154 -8.75 -2.99 16.00
N ASN A 155 -9.44 -1.86 16.00
CA ASN A 155 -10.74 -1.71 16.66
C ASN A 155 -11.86 -2.43 15.88
N ALA A 156 -13.06 -2.46 16.44
CA ALA A 156 -14.19 -3.18 15.82
C ALA A 156 -14.56 -2.63 14.43
N ASP A 157 -14.54 -1.32 14.24
CA ASP A 157 -14.95 -0.66 12.99
C ASP A 157 -13.89 -0.84 11.90
N GLU A 158 -12.61 -0.73 12.25
CA GLU A 158 -11.47 -1.01 11.35
C GLU A 158 -11.47 -2.47 10.89
N ALA A 159 -11.65 -3.42 11.81
CA ALA A 159 -11.73 -4.83 11.47
C ALA A 159 -12.97 -5.17 10.64
N TYR A 160 -14.09 -4.49 10.90
CA TYR A 160 -15.30 -4.63 10.09
C TYR A 160 -15.07 -4.17 8.65
N HIS A 161 -14.36 -3.06 8.44
CA HIS A 161 -13.98 -2.58 7.11
C HIS A 161 -13.15 -3.62 6.35
N VAL A 162 -12.11 -4.19 6.98
CA VAL A 162 -11.31 -5.27 6.35
C VAL A 162 -12.18 -6.47 5.97
N GLY A 163 -13.14 -6.83 6.82
CA GLY A 163 -14.12 -7.88 6.53
C GLY A 163 -15.03 -7.57 5.34
N LEU A 164 -15.46 -6.31 5.18
CA LEU A 164 -16.27 -5.87 4.03
C LEU A 164 -15.48 -5.95 2.72
N VAL A 165 -14.23 -5.49 2.72
CA VAL A 165 -13.35 -5.59 1.54
C VAL A 165 -13.13 -7.06 1.17
N ALA A 166 -12.85 -7.92 2.14
CA ALA A 166 -12.73 -9.36 1.90
C ALA A 166 -14.03 -9.99 1.35
N TYR A 167 -15.19 -9.52 1.80
CA TYR A 167 -16.48 -10.00 1.29
C TYR A 167 -16.69 -9.58 -0.17
N ASN A 168 -16.33 -8.34 -0.52
CA ASN A 168 -16.45 -7.81 -1.88
C ASN A 168 -15.45 -8.46 -2.85
N GLU A 169 -14.32 -8.97 -2.36
CA GLU A 169 -13.36 -9.78 -3.14
C GLU A 169 -13.73 -11.27 -3.22
N ASP A 170 -14.95 -11.66 -2.82
CA ASP A 170 -15.42 -13.05 -2.75
C ASP A 170 -14.59 -13.98 -1.83
N LYS A 171 -13.78 -13.40 -0.93
CA LYS A 171 -12.95 -14.13 0.04
C LYS A 171 -13.72 -14.39 1.33
N PHE A 172 -14.84 -15.11 1.21
CA PHE A 172 -15.84 -15.24 2.26
C PHE A 172 -15.32 -15.87 3.57
N GLN A 173 -14.39 -16.82 3.52
CA GLN A 173 -13.78 -17.40 4.71
C GLN A 173 -12.92 -16.37 5.48
N HIS A 174 -12.14 -15.55 4.77
CA HIS A 174 -11.36 -14.48 5.37
C HIS A 174 -12.26 -13.37 5.92
N ALA A 175 -13.29 -12.97 5.16
CA ALA A 175 -14.30 -12.01 5.60
C ALA A 175 -14.96 -12.45 6.92
N PHE A 176 -15.33 -13.73 7.01
CA PHE A 176 -15.90 -14.32 8.22
C PHE A 176 -14.98 -14.19 9.43
N LEU A 177 -13.67 -14.46 9.27
CA LEU A 177 -12.70 -14.34 10.36
C LEU A 177 -12.54 -12.88 10.83
N TRP A 178 -12.54 -11.91 9.91
CA TRP A 178 -12.49 -10.49 10.24
C TRP A 178 -13.76 -9.99 10.94
N PHE A 179 -14.93 -10.43 10.50
CA PHE A 179 -16.19 -10.11 11.18
C PHE A 179 -16.25 -10.74 12.58
N LEU A 180 -15.70 -11.95 12.77
CA LEU A 180 -15.62 -12.57 14.08
C LEU A 180 -14.67 -11.81 15.01
N TYR A 181 -13.52 -11.38 14.49
CA TYR A 181 -12.55 -10.55 15.20
C TYR A 181 -13.14 -9.19 15.60
N SER A 182 -13.95 -8.57 14.73
CA SER A 182 -14.68 -7.33 14.99
C SER A 182 -15.75 -7.51 16.07
N LEU A 183 -16.53 -8.61 16.00
CA LEU A 183 -17.57 -8.92 16.98
C LEU A 183 -17.03 -9.07 18.41
N ASP A 184 -15.84 -9.68 18.56
CA ASP A 184 -15.14 -9.84 19.83
C ASP A 184 -14.71 -8.50 20.46
N ARG A 185 -14.55 -7.45 19.65
CA ARG A 185 -14.07 -6.11 20.06
C ARG A 185 -15.14 -5.04 20.07
N LEU A 186 -16.40 -5.41 19.89
CA LEU A 186 -17.49 -4.45 19.80
C LEU A 186 -17.68 -3.71 21.12
N THR A 187 -17.67 -2.38 21.06
CA THR A 187 -17.86 -1.50 22.22
C THR A 187 -19.12 -0.64 22.06
N GLN A 188 -19.53 0.06 23.13
CA GLN A 188 -20.66 1.00 23.05
C GLN A 188 -20.38 2.21 22.16
N TYR A 189 -19.11 2.52 21.88
CA TYR A 189 -18.69 3.63 21.04
C TYR A 189 -18.47 3.24 19.58
N SER A 190 -18.62 1.95 19.25
CA SER A 190 -18.44 1.45 17.88
C SER A 190 -19.58 1.92 16.99
N VAL A 191 -19.23 2.35 15.77
CA VAL A 191 -20.22 2.74 14.75
C VAL A 191 -20.95 1.51 14.22
N THR A 192 -20.23 0.40 14.09
CA THR A 192 -20.74 -0.87 13.61
C THR A 192 -21.66 -1.50 14.62
N THR A 193 -22.88 -1.84 14.20
CA THR A 193 -23.86 -2.48 15.07
C THR A 193 -23.67 -4.00 15.11
N LYS A 194 -24.02 -4.60 16.25
CA LYS A 194 -24.05 -6.07 16.41
C LYS A 194 -24.96 -6.73 15.37
N GLN A 195 -26.05 -6.07 14.97
CA GLN A 195 -26.99 -6.55 13.95
C GLN A 195 -26.31 -6.68 12.57
N GLN A 196 -25.54 -5.66 12.15
CA GLN A 196 -24.79 -5.69 10.89
C GLN A 196 -23.75 -6.83 10.89
N LEU A 197 -22.97 -6.96 11.95
CA LEU A 197 -21.94 -8.02 12.06
C LEU A 197 -22.54 -9.42 11.99
N LEU A 198 -23.60 -9.69 12.75
CA LEU A 198 -24.27 -11.00 12.74
C LEU A 198 -24.87 -11.32 11.36
N ARG A 199 -25.38 -10.32 10.65
CA ARG A 199 -25.86 -10.47 9.27
C ARG A 199 -24.71 -10.88 8.35
N HIS A 200 -23.59 -10.14 8.37
CA HIS A 200 -22.44 -10.45 7.53
C HIS A 200 -21.79 -11.80 7.88
N LEU A 201 -21.68 -12.15 9.17
CA LEU A 201 -21.22 -13.48 9.61
C LEU A 201 -22.10 -14.61 9.06
N SER A 202 -23.42 -14.43 9.11
CA SER A 202 -24.39 -15.39 8.58
C SER A 202 -24.26 -15.55 7.06
N LEU A 203 -24.18 -14.44 6.32
CA LEU A 203 -24.03 -14.43 4.86
C LEU A 203 -22.68 -15.02 4.43
N SER A 204 -21.56 -14.59 5.02
CA SER A 204 -20.24 -15.14 4.71
C SER A 204 -20.20 -16.65 4.95
N SER A 205 -20.74 -17.12 6.08
CA SER A 205 -20.84 -18.56 6.41
C SER A 205 -21.58 -19.36 5.35
N TYR A 206 -22.68 -18.80 4.83
CA TYR A 206 -23.44 -19.42 3.76
C TYR A 206 -22.63 -19.51 2.46
N GLN A 207 -21.92 -18.44 2.10
CA GLN A 207 -21.16 -18.35 0.86
C GLN A 207 -19.99 -19.34 0.80
N PHE A 208 -19.17 -19.43 1.85
CA PHE A 208 -18.10 -20.45 1.89
C PHE A 208 -18.61 -21.86 2.23
N GLY A 209 -19.91 -22.03 2.46
CA GLY A 209 -20.57 -23.35 2.52
C GLY A 209 -20.78 -23.94 3.91
N ASN A 210 -20.46 -23.23 5.00
CA ASN A 210 -20.73 -23.68 6.36
C ASN A 210 -22.14 -23.27 6.82
N LEU A 211 -23.12 -24.10 6.44
CA LEU A 211 -24.53 -23.88 6.77
C LEU A 211 -24.85 -23.91 8.27
N PRO A 212 -24.24 -24.78 9.11
CA PRO A 212 -24.45 -24.74 10.55
C PRO A 212 -24.13 -23.37 11.17
N MET A 213 -23.00 -22.75 10.81
CA MET A 213 -22.63 -21.43 11.30
C MET A 213 -23.56 -20.33 10.76
N ALA A 214 -23.95 -20.43 9.49
CA ALA A 214 -24.92 -19.50 8.89
C ALA A 214 -26.26 -19.51 9.65
N ILE A 215 -26.77 -20.71 9.98
CA ILE A 215 -27.99 -20.88 10.79
C ILE A 215 -27.78 -20.34 12.20
N TYR A 216 -26.64 -20.61 12.84
CA TYR A 216 -26.35 -20.14 14.19
C TYR A 216 -26.38 -18.60 14.28
N PHE A 217 -25.65 -17.90 13.41
CA PHE A 217 -25.63 -16.44 13.42
C PHE A 217 -26.95 -15.84 12.96
N GLY A 218 -27.64 -16.48 12.00
CA GLY A 218 -29.00 -16.06 11.62
C GLY A 218 -30.01 -16.19 12.77
N GLN A 219 -29.92 -17.22 13.61
CA GLN A 219 -30.75 -17.36 14.81
C GLN A 219 -30.43 -16.30 15.86
N GLN A 220 -29.15 -16.00 16.09
CA GLN A 220 -28.75 -14.92 16.98
C GLN A 220 -29.30 -13.56 16.50
N LEU A 221 -29.30 -13.34 15.19
CA LEU A 221 -29.87 -12.13 14.60
C LEU A 221 -31.39 -12.05 14.78
N LEU A 222 -32.10 -13.16 14.59
CA LEU A 222 -33.56 -13.23 14.82
C LEU A 222 -33.93 -13.01 16.30
N ASN A 223 -33.08 -13.42 17.24
CA ASN A 223 -33.30 -13.15 18.67
C ASN A 223 -33.18 -11.65 19.01
N LEU A 224 -32.40 -10.88 18.23
CA LEU A 224 -32.28 -9.44 18.40
C LEU A 224 -33.44 -8.68 17.73
N ASP A 225 -33.90 -9.15 16.57
CA ASP A 225 -35.01 -8.57 15.82
C ASP A 225 -36.01 -9.66 15.37
N PRO A 226 -36.94 -10.06 16.26
CA PRO A 226 -37.91 -11.13 15.97
C PRO A 226 -38.92 -10.78 14.86
N THR A 227 -39.06 -9.50 14.55
CA THR A 227 -39.99 -8.97 13.54
C THR A 227 -39.44 -9.02 12.13
N ASN A 228 -38.15 -9.33 11.96
CA ASN A 228 -37.51 -9.34 10.67
C ASN A 228 -37.85 -10.60 9.85
N ASP A 229 -38.78 -10.46 8.92
CA ASP A 229 -39.22 -11.57 8.08
C ASP A 229 -38.16 -12.03 7.08
N ASP A 230 -37.26 -11.14 6.64
CA ASP A 230 -36.17 -11.50 5.72
C ASP A 230 -35.25 -12.57 6.33
N ILE A 231 -34.94 -12.45 7.63
CA ILE A 231 -34.10 -13.41 8.35
C ILE A 231 -34.80 -14.76 8.49
N LYS A 232 -36.12 -14.77 8.73
CA LYS A 232 -36.90 -16.01 8.82
C LYS A 232 -36.86 -16.78 7.49
N VAL A 233 -37.06 -16.07 6.37
CA VAL A 233 -36.96 -16.63 5.02
C VAL A 233 -35.55 -17.18 4.76
N LEU A 234 -34.52 -16.42 5.13
CA LEU A 234 -33.12 -16.82 4.96
C LEU A 234 -32.77 -18.09 5.77
N LEU A 235 -33.24 -18.17 7.03
CA LEU A 235 -33.02 -19.33 7.88
C LEU A 235 -33.72 -20.58 7.34
N ASP A 236 -34.94 -20.46 6.81
CA ASP A 236 -35.64 -21.57 6.20
C ASP A 236 -34.96 -22.05 4.92
N LEU A 237 -34.42 -21.13 4.12
CA LEU A 237 -33.55 -21.46 2.99
C LEU A 237 -32.32 -22.26 3.45
N TYR A 238 -31.58 -21.77 4.45
CA TYR A 238 -30.39 -22.46 4.96
C TYR A 238 -30.70 -23.85 5.53
N ARG A 239 -31.82 -23.99 6.25
CA ARG A 239 -32.29 -25.28 6.77
C ARG A 239 -32.60 -26.26 5.64
N ARG A 240 -33.25 -25.82 4.56
CA ARG A 240 -33.51 -26.66 3.39
C ARG A 240 -32.22 -27.09 2.70
N LEU A 241 -31.31 -26.13 2.45
CA LEU A 241 -30.03 -26.40 1.79
C LEU A 241 -29.09 -27.29 2.62
N ARG A 242 -29.25 -27.31 3.95
CA ARG A 242 -28.46 -28.16 4.85
C ARG A 242 -28.63 -29.65 4.54
N PHE A 243 -29.78 -30.06 4.04
CA PHE A 243 -30.02 -31.46 3.65
C PHE A 243 -29.45 -31.81 2.27
N GLN A 244 -29.08 -30.80 1.47
CA GLN A 244 -28.56 -30.97 0.11
C GLN A 244 -27.02 -30.93 0.05
N ARG A 245 -26.36 -30.19 0.95
CA ARG A 245 -24.90 -30.09 1.00
C ARG A 245 -24.31 -31.03 2.06
N THR A 246 -23.38 -31.89 1.63
CA THR A 246 -22.68 -32.86 2.52
C THR A 246 -21.36 -32.33 3.07
N SER A 247 -20.78 -31.31 2.44
CA SER A 247 -19.52 -30.69 2.88
C SER A 247 -19.78 -29.53 3.84
N ASN A 248 -19.13 -29.57 5.00
CA ASN A 248 -19.06 -28.43 5.94
C ASN A 248 -17.57 -28.12 6.16
N PRO A 249 -17.00 -27.16 5.42
CA PRO A 249 -15.61 -26.80 5.60
C PRO A 249 -15.36 -26.26 7.02
N ASP A 250 -14.21 -26.64 7.58
CA ASP A 250 -13.78 -26.18 8.90
C ASP A 250 -13.48 -24.68 8.84
N ILE A 251 -14.13 -23.91 9.71
CA ILE A 251 -14.02 -22.45 9.76
C ILE A 251 -12.64 -21.99 10.21
N LEU A 252 -11.95 -22.81 11.02
CA LEU A 252 -10.65 -22.50 11.61
C LEU A 252 -9.49 -23.14 10.86
N ARG A 253 -9.75 -23.81 9.73
CA ARG A 253 -8.69 -24.34 8.88
C ARG A 253 -8.76 -23.63 7.54
N LEU A 254 -7.84 -22.70 7.32
CA LEU A 254 -7.60 -22.11 6.01
C LEU A 254 -7.28 -23.23 5.00
N SER A 255 -7.64 -23.02 3.73
CA SER A 255 -7.55 -24.03 2.67
C SER A 255 -6.18 -24.74 2.65
N ASN A 256 -6.22 -26.06 2.40
CA ASN A 256 -5.00 -26.85 2.19
C ASN A 256 -4.42 -26.67 0.79
N GLU A 257 -5.24 -26.28 -0.18
CA GLU A 257 -4.79 -25.99 -1.54
C GLU A 257 -3.92 -24.73 -1.51
N SER A 258 -2.62 -24.92 -1.70
CA SER A 258 -1.65 -23.84 -1.85
C SER A 258 -0.87 -24.05 -3.12
N SER A 259 -0.72 -22.97 -3.88
CA SER A 259 0.19 -22.94 -5.01
C SER A 259 1.64 -23.13 -4.54
N LYS A 260 2.51 -23.64 -5.42
CA LYS A 260 3.97 -23.72 -5.16
C LYS A 260 4.54 -22.36 -4.76
N TYR A 261 4.04 -21.29 -5.38
CA TYR A 261 4.37 -19.90 -5.06
C TYR A 261 4.11 -19.58 -3.58
N GLU A 262 2.92 -19.86 -3.07
CA GLU A 262 2.58 -19.61 -1.67
C GLU A 262 3.45 -20.42 -0.70
N THR A 263 3.68 -21.71 -1.00
CA THR A 263 4.51 -22.58 -0.15
C THR A 263 5.95 -22.08 -0.06
N LEU A 264 6.48 -21.54 -1.16
CA LEU A 264 7.82 -20.94 -1.19
C LEU A 264 7.87 -19.62 -0.42
N CYS A 265 6.84 -18.79 -0.55
CA CYS A 265 6.75 -17.55 0.23
C CYS A 265 6.71 -17.82 1.74
N ARG A 266 6.05 -18.91 2.16
CA ARG A 266 6.05 -19.36 3.56
C ARG A 266 7.36 -20.02 4.01
N GLY A 267 8.22 -20.44 3.07
CA GLY A 267 9.44 -21.18 3.36
C GLY A 267 9.19 -22.64 3.77
N GLU A 268 8.07 -23.22 3.37
CA GLU A 268 7.70 -24.61 3.66
C GLU A 268 8.43 -25.61 2.75
N VAL A 269 8.78 -25.18 1.54
CA VAL A 269 9.46 -25.98 0.53
C VAL A 269 10.79 -25.32 0.20
N ASP A 270 11.88 -26.02 0.46
CA ASP A 270 13.19 -25.68 -0.08
C ASP A 270 13.71 -26.92 -0.80
N GLU A 271 13.58 -26.97 -2.12
CA GLU A 271 14.03 -28.11 -2.94
C GLU A 271 15.56 -28.21 -3.00
N ARG A 272 16.29 -27.30 -2.34
CA ARG A 272 17.72 -27.47 -2.08
C ARG A 272 17.92 -28.73 -1.25
N THR A 273 18.37 -29.80 -1.93
CA THR A 273 18.77 -31.04 -1.25
C THR A 273 19.71 -30.74 -0.07
N SER A 274 19.61 -31.51 1.01
CA SER A 274 20.46 -31.34 2.20
C SER A 274 21.97 -31.41 1.87
N LYS A 275 22.35 -32.04 0.75
CA LYS A 275 23.71 -32.01 0.19
C LYS A 275 24.09 -30.63 -0.36
N ARG A 276 23.17 -29.91 -1.00
CA ARG A 276 23.36 -28.56 -1.55
C ARG A 276 23.38 -27.47 -0.47
N GLN A 277 22.52 -27.56 0.54
CA GLN A 277 22.58 -26.64 1.70
C GLN A 277 23.96 -26.67 2.38
N ARG A 278 24.66 -27.81 2.35
CA ARG A 278 26.03 -27.99 2.86
C ARG A 278 27.13 -27.54 1.88
N ALA A 279 26.79 -27.28 0.62
CA ALA A 279 27.73 -27.04 -0.47
C ALA A 279 27.58 -25.64 -1.12
N LEU A 280 26.93 -24.68 -0.44
CA LEU A 280 26.88 -23.29 -0.90
C LEU A 280 28.30 -22.79 -1.15
N SER A 281 28.64 -22.58 -2.43
CA SER A 281 29.97 -22.19 -2.87
C SER A 281 30.01 -20.66 -2.99
N CYS A 282 30.34 -20.00 -1.89
CA CYS A 282 30.75 -18.59 -1.94
C CYS A 282 32.15 -18.50 -2.55
N ARG A 283 32.35 -17.60 -3.51
CA ARG A 283 33.63 -17.37 -4.16
C ARG A 283 33.87 -15.90 -4.46
N TYR A 284 35.15 -15.54 -4.50
CA TYR A 284 35.58 -14.26 -5.05
C TYR A 284 35.68 -14.38 -6.57
N SER A 285 34.89 -13.58 -7.28
CA SER A 285 34.77 -13.61 -8.74
C SER A 285 35.34 -12.33 -9.34
N THR A 286 36.19 -12.48 -10.36
CA THR A 286 36.76 -11.36 -11.11
C THR A 286 35.90 -10.99 -12.33
N GLY A 287 34.65 -11.47 -12.42
CA GLY A 287 33.76 -11.19 -13.55
C GLY A 287 34.31 -11.71 -14.88
N GLY A 288 34.94 -12.89 -14.87
CA GLY A 288 35.58 -13.46 -16.06
C GLY A 288 36.93 -12.83 -16.43
N GLY A 289 37.65 -12.27 -15.45
CA GLY A 289 38.96 -11.63 -15.67
C GLY A 289 38.88 -10.13 -15.97
N ASN A 290 37.81 -9.46 -15.55
CA ASN A 290 37.66 -8.02 -15.70
C ASN A 290 38.77 -7.27 -14.92
N PRO A 291 39.57 -6.40 -15.57
CA PRO A 291 40.65 -5.66 -14.91
C PRO A 291 40.20 -4.85 -13.69
N ARG A 292 38.95 -4.35 -13.68
CA ARG A 292 38.41 -3.56 -12.56
C ARG A 292 38.10 -4.38 -11.31
N LEU A 293 37.97 -5.70 -11.44
CA LEU A 293 37.62 -6.61 -10.36
C LEU A 293 38.81 -7.45 -9.88
N MET A 294 40.03 -7.16 -10.36
CA MET A 294 41.24 -7.89 -9.96
C MET A 294 41.64 -7.63 -8.50
N TYR A 295 41.48 -6.39 -8.03
CA TYR A 295 41.81 -6.00 -6.65
C TYR A 295 40.59 -6.02 -5.71
N PRO A 296 39.39 -5.60 -6.16
CA PRO A 296 38.15 -5.78 -5.40
C PRO A 296 37.26 -6.84 -6.09
N PRO A 297 37.55 -8.15 -5.92
CA PRO A 297 36.72 -9.19 -6.51
C PRO A 297 35.32 -9.19 -5.88
N LEU A 298 34.33 -9.58 -6.68
CA LEU A 298 32.94 -9.66 -6.25
C LEU A 298 32.72 -10.87 -5.35
N LYS A 299 31.87 -10.69 -4.34
CA LYS A 299 31.42 -11.77 -3.47
C LYS A 299 30.24 -12.48 -4.15
N GLU A 300 30.52 -13.57 -4.84
CA GLU A 300 29.56 -14.35 -5.61
C GLU A 300 29.12 -15.60 -4.82
N GLU A 301 27.82 -15.86 -4.77
CA GLU A 301 27.22 -17.06 -4.21
C GLU A 301 26.27 -17.69 -5.23
N VAL A 302 26.40 -19.00 -5.46
CA VAL A 302 25.52 -19.72 -6.39
C VAL A 302 24.30 -20.23 -5.62
N GLU A 303 23.14 -19.62 -5.87
CA GLU A 303 21.87 -19.99 -5.24
C GLU A 303 21.24 -21.21 -5.94
N TRP A 304 21.38 -21.29 -7.27
CA TRP A 304 20.90 -22.41 -8.09
C TRP A 304 21.81 -22.68 -9.30
N ASP A 305 21.90 -23.94 -9.75
CA ASP A 305 22.83 -24.34 -10.82
C ASP A 305 22.20 -24.20 -12.21
N ASP A 306 20.95 -24.65 -12.35
CA ASP A 306 20.25 -24.74 -13.62
C ASP A 306 18.73 -24.50 -13.43
N PRO A 307 18.19 -23.32 -13.81
CA PRO A 307 18.90 -22.17 -14.37
C PRO A 307 19.90 -21.58 -13.37
N ARG A 308 20.98 -21.01 -13.88
CA ARG A 308 22.02 -20.48 -13.00
C ARG A 308 21.56 -19.20 -12.30
N ILE A 309 21.27 -19.29 -11.00
CA ILE A 309 20.88 -18.15 -10.16
C ILE A 309 22.06 -17.77 -9.26
N ILE A 310 22.53 -16.55 -9.40
CA ILE A 310 23.71 -16.03 -8.71
C ILE A 310 23.32 -14.88 -7.80
N ARG A 311 23.80 -14.90 -6.55
CA ARG A 311 23.74 -13.76 -5.66
C ARG A 311 25.10 -13.06 -5.61
N TYR A 312 25.09 -11.74 -5.79
CA TYR A 312 26.22 -10.88 -5.51
C TYR A 312 26.00 -10.16 -4.19
N HIS A 313 26.93 -10.31 -3.24
CA HIS A 313 26.88 -9.58 -1.97
C HIS A 313 27.63 -8.24 -2.07
N ASP A 314 27.14 -7.25 -1.34
CA ASP A 314 27.75 -5.92 -1.21
C ASP A 314 28.05 -5.25 -2.56
N ILE A 315 27.18 -5.44 -3.55
CA ILE A 315 27.34 -4.91 -4.91
C ILE A 315 27.05 -3.40 -4.97
N ILE A 316 26.29 -2.86 -4.02
CA ILE A 316 25.96 -1.44 -3.94
C ILE A 316 26.13 -0.95 -2.50
N SER A 317 26.65 0.26 -2.34
CA SER A 317 26.88 0.85 -1.02
C SER A 317 25.62 1.50 -0.46
N ASP A 318 25.54 1.63 0.87
CA ASP A 318 24.44 2.34 1.55
C ASP A 318 24.26 3.78 1.05
N ARG A 319 25.37 4.48 0.76
CA ARG A 319 25.32 5.84 0.23
C ARG A 319 24.67 5.90 -1.15
N GLU A 320 25.01 4.95 -2.03
CA GLU A 320 24.40 4.88 -3.36
C GLU A 320 22.92 4.53 -3.27
N ILE A 321 22.56 3.58 -2.40
CA ILE A 321 21.17 3.21 -2.12
C ILE A 321 20.33 4.43 -1.72
N GLU A 322 20.80 5.23 -0.76
CA GLU A 322 20.03 6.38 -0.27
C GLU A 322 19.91 7.49 -1.32
N ILE A 323 20.94 7.70 -2.16
CA ILE A 323 20.84 8.63 -3.29
C ILE A 323 19.77 8.15 -4.28
N LEU A 324 19.79 6.86 -4.66
CA LEU A 324 18.82 6.29 -5.59
C LEU A 324 17.38 6.37 -5.03
N LYS A 325 17.19 6.13 -3.73
CA LYS A 325 15.87 6.31 -3.09
C LYS A 325 15.41 7.76 -3.13
N ASN A 326 16.29 8.71 -2.77
CA ASN A 326 15.95 10.13 -2.71
C ASN A 326 15.51 10.70 -4.07
N ILE A 327 16.22 10.37 -5.14
CA ILE A 327 15.84 10.81 -6.50
C ILE A 327 14.57 10.10 -6.99
N SER A 328 14.30 8.88 -6.52
CA SER A 328 13.15 8.09 -6.94
C SER A 328 11.85 8.54 -6.27
N ARG A 329 11.88 8.90 -4.98
CA ARG A 329 10.70 9.28 -4.16
C ARG A 329 9.70 10.21 -4.87
N PRO A 330 10.09 11.38 -5.41
CA PRO A 330 9.14 12.29 -6.03
C PRO A 330 8.59 11.79 -7.37
N LEU A 331 9.24 10.80 -7.99
CA LEU A 331 8.91 10.27 -9.31
C LEU A 331 8.17 8.93 -9.26
N LEU A 332 7.99 8.35 -8.07
CA LEU A 332 7.32 7.07 -7.89
C LEU A 332 5.85 7.16 -8.28
N SER A 333 5.47 6.33 -9.26
CA SER A 333 4.09 6.16 -9.72
C SER A 333 3.70 4.68 -9.69
N ARG A 334 2.39 4.39 -9.71
CA ARG A 334 1.87 3.02 -9.71
C ARG A 334 2.52 2.22 -10.83
N SER A 335 3.14 1.09 -10.47
CA SER A 335 3.75 0.19 -11.44
C SER A 335 2.71 -0.39 -12.40
N LYS A 336 3.11 -0.51 -13.67
CA LYS A 336 2.32 -1.14 -14.73
C LYS A 336 2.92 -2.50 -15.10
N VAL A 337 2.09 -3.36 -15.67
CA VAL A 337 2.45 -4.65 -16.25
C VAL A 337 2.18 -4.57 -17.75
N TYR A 338 3.07 -5.13 -18.56
CA TYR A 338 2.86 -5.23 -20.00
C TYR A 338 1.94 -6.42 -20.28
N GLN A 339 0.72 -6.15 -20.75
CA GLN A 339 -0.28 -7.17 -21.06
C GLN A 339 -0.96 -6.81 -22.38
N ASP A 340 -1.09 -7.78 -23.29
CA ASP A 340 -1.75 -7.63 -24.59
C ASP A 340 -1.24 -6.45 -25.44
N GLY A 341 0.04 -6.12 -25.32
CA GLY A 341 0.67 -5.03 -26.06
C GLY A 341 0.61 -3.65 -25.39
N TRP A 342 -0.01 -3.54 -24.21
CA TRP A 342 -0.23 -2.27 -23.50
C TRP A 342 0.21 -2.32 -22.03
N ASP A 343 0.66 -1.17 -21.51
CA ASP A 343 0.98 -1.02 -20.09
C ASP A 343 -0.30 -0.84 -19.26
N THR A 344 -0.69 -1.86 -18.51
CA THR A 344 -1.90 -1.87 -17.70
C THR A 344 -1.59 -1.85 -16.20
N VAL A 345 -2.36 -1.10 -15.42
CA VAL A 345 -2.32 -1.18 -13.95
C VAL A 345 -3.07 -2.45 -13.54
N SER A 346 -2.35 -3.44 -12.99
CA SER A 346 -2.92 -4.70 -12.52
C SER A 346 -2.84 -4.83 -11.00
N GLN A 347 -3.70 -5.67 -10.42
CA GLN A 347 -3.59 -6.16 -9.05
C GLN A 347 -2.49 -7.22 -8.88
N ASP A 348 -1.97 -7.75 -9.98
CA ASP A 348 -0.90 -8.76 -10.00
C ASP A 348 0.45 -8.16 -9.59
N ARG A 349 0.62 -6.85 -9.78
CA ARG A 349 1.79 -6.08 -9.36
C ARG A 349 1.38 -4.88 -8.52
N VAL A 350 1.61 -5.00 -7.21
CA VAL A 350 1.30 -3.95 -6.24
C VAL A 350 2.61 -3.34 -5.74
N SER A 351 3.09 -2.38 -6.51
CA SER A 351 4.30 -1.60 -6.23
C SER A 351 4.21 -0.23 -6.89
N GLN A 352 5.08 0.69 -6.48
CA GLN A 352 5.38 1.90 -7.23
C GLN A 352 6.77 1.82 -7.83
N SER A 353 6.96 2.41 -9.01
CA SER A 353 8.25 2.34 -9.70
C SER A 353 8.56 3.56 -10.54
N VAL A 354 9.84 3.75 -10.83
CA VAL A 354 10.36 4.78 -11.72
C VAL A 354 11.61 4.28 -12.44
N PHE A 355 11.71 4.58 -13.73
CA PHE A 355 12.95 4.42 -14.49
C PHE A 355 13.84 5.63 -14.28
N LEU A 356 15.07 5.40 -13.81
CA LEU A 356 16.04 6.47 -13.63
C LEU A 356 16.84 6.68 -14.92
N GLN A 357 16.62 7.82 -15.57
CA GLN A 357 17.37 8.28 -16.73
C GLN A 357 18.45 9.27 -16.30
N ASP A 358 19.63 9.18 -16.92
CA ASP A 358 20.73 10.17 -16.82
C ASP A 358 21.25 10.51 -15.40
N ASP A 359 21.11 9.59 -14.44
CA ASP A 359 21.69 9.78 -13.09
C ASP A 359 23.13 9.21 -12.99
N PRO A 360 24.12 9.99 -12.49
CA PRO A 360 25.50 9.53 -12.36
C PRO A 360 25.69 8.30 -11.47
N VAL A 361 24.85 8.11 -10.45
CA VAL A 361 24.90 6.92 -9.58
C VAL A 361 24.35 5.71 -10.33
N ALA A 362 23.20 5.86 -10.99
CA ALA A 362 22.61 4.80 -11.81
C ALA A 362 23.55 4.33 -12.93
N THR A 363 24.30 5.25 -13.56
CA THR A 363 25.32 4.92 -14.57
C THR A 363 26.49 4.15 -13.97
N ARG A 364 26.98 4.52 -12.79
CA ARG A 364 28.03 3.75 -12.08
C ARG A 364 27.56 2.35 -11.69
N VAL A 365 26.32 2.23 -11.23
CA VAL A 365 25.72 0.92 -10.92
C VAL A 365 25.59 0.09 -12.19
N SER A 366 25.11 0.66 -13.29
CA SER A 366 25.02 -0.05 -14.59
C SER A 366 26.39 -0.54 -15.07
N GLN A 367 27.43 0.28 -14.95
CA GLN A 367 28.79 -0.13 -15.28
C GLN A 367 29.29 -1.28 -14.40
N ARG A 368 28.96 -1.27 -13.10
CA ARG A 368 29.30 -2.36 -12.17
C ARG A 368 28.57 -3.65 -12.51
N ILE A 369 27.32 -3.57 -12.97
CA ILE A 369 26.56 -4.73 -13.47
C ILE A 369 27.24 -5.30 -14.72
N ALA A 370 27.70 -4.43 -15.64
CA ALA A 370 28.49 -4.86 -16.80
C ALA A 370 29.78 -5.57 -16.37
N ASP A 371 30.47 -5.01 -15.38
CA ASP A 371 31.72 -5.57 -14.88
C ASP A 371 31.51 -6.94 -14.19
N ALA A 372 30.38 -7.12 -13.50
CA ALA A 372 30.01 -8.35 -12.81
C ALA A 372 29.57 -9.47 -13.75
N THR A 373 28.74 -9.14 -14.74
CA THR A 373 28.09 -10.12 -15.62
C THR A 373 28.89 -10.40 -16.90
N GLY A 374 29.77 -9.49 -17.30
CA GLY A 374 30.46 -9.50 -18.59
C GLY A 374 29.60 -8.98 -19.75
N LEU A 375 28.29 -8.77 -19.54
CA LEU A 375 27.35 -8.36 -20.57
C LEU A 375 27.48 -6.86 -20.91
N SER A 376 27.16 -6.49 -22.15
CA SER A 376 27.03 -5.08 -22.57
C SER A 376 25.79 -4.44 -21.92
N MET A 377 25.89 -3.14 -21.61
CA MET A 377 24.78 -2.35 -21.07
C MET A 377 24.24 -1.34 -22.09
N GLU A 378 24.77 -1.32 -23.32
CA GLU A 378 24.42 -0.32 -24.34
C GLU A 378 22.94 -0.36 -24.73
N THR A 379 22.38 -1.56 -24.83
CA THR A 379 20.98 -1.82 -25.16
C THR A 379 20.13 -2.13 -23.91
N ALA A 380 20.72 -2.12 -22.72
CA ALA A 380 20.02 -2.44 -21.49
C ALA A 380 19.09 -1.31 -21.06
N GLU A 381 17.95 -1.66 -20.47
CA GLU A 381 16.97 -0.68 -19.99
C GLU A 381 17.53 0.19 -18.87
N SER A 382 16.97 1.39 -18.68
CA SER A 382 17.26 2.24 -17.52
C SER A 382 17.03 1.50 -16.21
N LEU A 383 17.73 1.90 -15.15
CA LEU A 383 17.59 1.26 -13.83
C LEU A 383 16.17 1.54 -13.29
N LEU A 384 15.38 0.49 -13.06
CA LEU A 384 14.03 0.58 -12.55
C LEU A 384 14.04 0.48 -11.02
N VAL A 385 13.82 1.59 -10.32
CA VAL A 385 13.66 1.58 -8.86
C VAL A 385 12.20 1.30 -8.51
N GLN A 386 11.97 0.43 -7.53
CA GLN A 386 10.64 0.03 -7.09
C GLN A 386 10.53 0.05 -5.56
N ASN A 387 9.35 0.43 -5.06
CA ASN A 387 8.94 0.28 -3.67
C ASN A 387 7.65 -0.54 -3.57
N TYR A 388 7.56 -1.43 -2.59
CA TYR A 388 6.38 -2.24 -2.33
C TYR A 388 5.57 -1.71 -1.14
N GLY A 389 4.25 -1.66 -1.33
CA GLY A 389 3.25 -1.26 -0.34
C GLY A 389 2.82 -2.38 0.60
N ILE A 390 1.71 -2.16 1.31
CA ILE A 390 1.12 -3.15 2.24
C ILE A 390 0.67 -4.38 1.43
N GLY A 391 1.21 -5.56 1.78
CA GLY A 391 0.97 -6.77 0.98
C GLY A 391 1.44 -6.65 -0.47
N GLY A 392 2.34 -5.70 -0.77
CA GLY A 392 2.85 -5.46 -2.11
C GLY A 392 3.57 -6.70 -2.65
N ARG A 393 3.15 -7.19 -3.81
CA ARG A 393 3.68 -8.40 -4.46
C ARG A 393 3.86 -8.18 -5.95
N PHE A 394 4.52 -9.15 -6.59
CA PHE A 394 4.46 -9.33 -8.03
C PHE A 394 4.21 -10.83 -8.28
N GLU A 395 3.09 -11.16 -8.93
CA GLU A 395 2.71 -12.53 -9.25
C GLU A 395 3.73 -13.25 -10.16
N PRO A 396 3.72 -14.60 -10.21
CA PRO A 396 4.65 -15.37 -11.03
C PRO A 396 4.59 -15.04 -12.53
N HIS A 397 5.69 -14.50 -13.06
CA HIS A 397 5.83 -14.02 -14.43
C HIS A 397 7.21 -14.39 -15.02
N TYR A 398 7.35 -14.16 -16.33
CA TYR A 398 8.63 -14.14 -17.04
C TYR A 398 9.03 -12.70 -17.31
N ASP A 399 10.33 -12.43 -17.28
CA ASP A 399 10.86 -11.11 -17.62
C ASP A 399 11.02 -10.90 -19.13
N ALA A 400 11.11 -11.99 -19.91
CA ALA A 400 11.15 -11.94 -21.37
C ALA A 400 9.86 -11.29 -21.92
N LEU A 401 10.02 -10.51 -22.97
CA LEU A 401 8.97 -9.76 -23.66
C LEU A 401 8.22 -10.63 -24.69
N GLU A 402 8.77 -11.79 -25.05
CA GLU A 402 8.23 -12.72 -26.07
C GLU A 402 8.05 -12.06 -27.45
N THR A 403 8.81 -10.99 -27.72
CA THR A 403 8.78 -10.27 -29.00
C THR A 403 9.50 -11.03 -30.11
N GLY A 404 10.37 -11.98 -29.75
CA GLY A 404 11.23 -12.73 -30.66
C GLY A 404 12.39 -11.93 -31.26
N VAL A 405 12.55 -10.65 -30.90
CA VAL A 405 13.63 -9.77 -31.38
C VAL A 405 14.10 -8.86 -30.24
N ASN A 406 15.40 -8.88 -29.97
CA ASN A 406 16.06 -8.07 -28.94
C ASN A 406 15.41 -8.21 -27.55
N ASP A 407 15.18 -9.45 -27.14
CA ASP A 407 14.49 -9.73 -25.89
C ASP A 407 15.42 -9.55 -24.67
N ARG A 408 14.84 -9.50 -23.47
CA ARG A 408 15.52 -9.36 -22.18
C ARG A 408 16.26 -10.64 -21.82
N ILE A 409 17.51 -10.74 -22.27
CA ILE A 409 18.36 -11.91 -22.09
C ILE A 409 18.68 -12.24 -20.63
N ALA A 410 18.73 -11.24 -19.74
CA ALA A 410 19.05 -11.43 -18.33
C ALA A 410 18.46 -10.34 -17.43
N THR A 411 18.30 -10.69 -16.15
CA THR A 411 17.79 -9.79 -15.12
C THR A 411 18.79 -9.67 -13.97
N PHE A 412 19.01 -8.44 -13.52
CA PHE A 412 19.83 -8.12 -12.35
C PHE A 412 19.02 -7.32 -11.33
N LEU A 413 18.57 -8.00 -10.28
CA LEU A 413 17.69 -7.45 -9.25
C LEU A 413 18.48 -7.11 -7.98
N ILE A 414 18.59 -5.82 -7.67
CA ILE A 414 19.31 -5.30 -6.49
C ILE A 414 18.33 -5.08 -5.34
N TYR A 415 18.67 -5.57 -4.15
CA TYR A 415 17.93 -5.29 -2.91
C TYR A 415 18.50 -4.03 -2.23
N MET A 416 17.66 -3.01 -2.05
CA MET A 416 18.03 -1.71 -1.48
C MET A 416 17.55 -1.50 -0.04
N SER A 417 16.89 -2.50 0.54
CA SER A 417 16.50 -2.53 1.94
C SER A 417 16.48 -3.95 2.47
N ASP A 418 16.62 -4.07 3.80
CA ASP A 418 16.36 -5.31 4.50
C ASP A 418 14.88 -5.47 4.74
N VAL A 419 14.37 -6.68 4.55
CA VAL A 419 12.97 -7.04 4.79
C VAL A 419 12.96 -8.02 5.95
N GLY A 420 12.25 -7.68 7.04
CA GLY A 420 12.22 -8.49 8.25
C GLY A 420 11.54 -9.84 8.02
N MET A 421 10.37 -9.82 7.37
CA MET A 421 9.64 -11.03 6.99
C MET A 421 8.94 -10.87 5.64
N GLY A 422 8.90 -11.96 4.87
CA GLY A 422 8.33 -11.98 3.54
C GLY A 422 9.23 -11.31 2.49
N GLY A 423 8.65 -10.85 1.39
CA GLY A 423 9.37 -10.08 0.38
C GLY A 423 10.40 -10.84 -0.46
N ALA A 424 10.56 -12.16 -0.28
CA ALA A 424 11.47 -12.99 -1.06
C ALA A 424 11.19 -12.93 -2.58
N THR A 425 12.24 -13.09 -3.38
CA THR A 425 12.07 -13.43 -4.80
C THR A 425 12.07 -14.95 -4.90
N VAL A 426 11.02 -15.53 -5.50
CA VAL A 426 10.84 -16.98 -5.57
C VAL A 426 10.74 -17.43 -7.01
N PHE A 427 11.22 -18.63 -7.31
CA PHE A 427 11.16 -19.30 -8.60
C PHE A 427 10.30 -20.56 -8.44
N PRO A 428 8.97 -20.48 -8.68
CA PRO A 428 8.04 -21.55 -8.31
C PRO A 428 8.28 -22.90 -8.99
N ASP A 429 8.80 -22.89 -10.21
CA ASP A 429 8.94 -24.11 -11.00
C ASP A 429 10.12 -24.98 -10.55
N ILE A 430 11.17 -24.35 -10.00
CA ILE A 430 12.38 -25.00 -9.47
C ILE A 430 12.48 -25.01 -7.93
N GLY A 431 11.49 -24.45 -7.23
CA GLY A 431 11.43 -24.51 -5.77
C GLY A 431 12.49 -23.68 -5.04
N VAL A 432 12.95 -22.57 -5.62
CA VAL A 432 14.01 -21.70 -5.04
C VAL A 432 13.44 -20.41 -4.48
N ALA A 433 13.93 -19.99 -3.32
CA ALA A 433 13.60 -18.69 -2.72
C ALA A 433 14.86 -17.91 -2.32
N THR A 434 14.99 -16.68 -2.80
CA THR A 434 16.08 -15.76 -2.44
C THR A 434 15.54 -14.67 -1.54
N LYS A 435 16.00 -14.65 -0.28
CA LYS A 435 15.60 -13.62 0.69
C LYS A 435 16.24 -12.26 0.34
N PRO A 436 15.53 -11.13 0.54
CA PRO A 436 16.10 -9.80 0.37
C PRO A 436 17.17 -9.55 1.42
N LYS A 437 18.32 -9.05 0.98
CA LYS A 437 19.39 -8.59 1.87
C LYS A 437 19.95 -7.30 1.28
N LYS A 438 19.90 -6.21 2.05
CA LYS A 438 20.32 -4.89 1.58
C LYS A 438 21.74 -4.94 1.02
N GLY A 439 21.96 -4.28 -0.11
CA GLY A 439 23.25 -4.22 -0.78
C GLY A 439 23.60 -5.46 -1.59
N SER A 440 22.81 -6.53 -1.54
CA SER A 440 22.97 -7.70 -2.41
C SER A 440 22.13 -7.59 -3.68
N ALA A 441 22.46 -8.41 -4.68
CA ALA A 441 21.66 -8.57 -5.88
C ALA A 441 21.54 -10.03 -6.29
N VAL A 442 20.47 -10.37 -7.00
CA VAL A 442 20.24 -11.68 -7.60
C VAL A 442 20.23 -11.51 -9.12
N PHE A 443 20.93 -12.41 -9.80
CA PHE A 443 21.13 -12.41 -11.24
C PHE A 443 20.77 -13.78 -11.81
N TRP A 444 20.05 -13.77 -12.92
CA TRP A 444 19.75 -14.95 -13.72
C TRP A 444 19.61 -14.56 -15.20
N TYR A 445 19.77 -15.55 -16.07
CA TYR A 445 19.45 -15.41 -17.49
C TYR A 445 17.98 -15.78 -17.69
N ASN A 446 17.24 -15.00 -18.48
CA ASN A 446 15.85 -15.33 -18.83
C ASN A 446 15.76 -16.22 -20.06
N LEU A 447 16.81 -16.19 -20.90
CA LEU A 447 16.89 -16.95 -22.14
C LEU A 447 18.04 -17.94 -22.08
N HIS A 448 17.85 -19.11 -22.68
CA HIS A 448 18.91 -20.05 -23.05
C HIS A 448 19.89 -19.41 -24.05
N LYS A 449 21.05 -20.02 -24.31
CA LYS A 449 22.01 -19.43 -25.27
C LYS A 449 21.53 -19.48 -26.71
N ASN A 450 20.57 -20.35 -27.03
CA ASN A 450 19.90 -20.38 -28.33
C ASN A 450 18.90 -19.21 -28.53
N GLY A 451 18.64 -18.41 -27.48
CA GLY A 451 17.70 -17.28 -27.51
C GLY A 451 16.27 -17.63 -27.07
N GLU A 452 15.97 -18.91 -26.80
CA GLU A 452 14.64 -19.33 -26.34
C GLU A 452 14.42 -19.02 -24.85
N LEU A 453 13.16 -18.77 -24.49
CA LEU A 453 12.74 -18.54 -23.11
C LEU A 453 13.05 -19.76 -22.23
N ASP A 454 13.77 -19.51 -21.13
CA ASP A 454 13.96 -20.53 -20.10
C ASP A 454 12.75 -20.55 -19.17
N LEU A 455 11.88 -21.56 -19.35
CA LEU A 455 10.64 -21.72 -18.59
C LEU A 455 10.87 -21.91 -17.08
N ASN A 456 12.07 -22.32 -16.66
CA ASN A 456 12.42 -22.48 -15.25
C ASN A 456 12.73 -21.15 -14.54
N THR A 457 12.79 -20.04 -15.29
CA THR A 457 13.07 -18.69 -14.76
C THR A 457 11.81 -17.93 -14.37
N ARG A 458 10.64 -18.59 -14.41
CA ARG A 458 9.39 -18.02 -13.91
C ARG A 458 9.58 -17.63 -12.46
N HIS A 459 9.35 -16.38 -12.14
CA HIS A 459 9.66 -15.86 -10.81
C HIS A 459 8.63 -14.86 -10.33
N ALA A 460 8.63 -14.62 -9.02
CA ALA A 460 7.64 -13.79 -8.35
C ALA A 460 8.26 -13.06 -7.15
N GLY A 461 7.66 -11.92 -6.80
CA GLY A 461 7.91 -11.25 -5.53
C GLY A 461 6.87 -11.67 -4.49
N CYS A 462 7.30 -12.32 -3.42
CA CYS A 462 6.42 -12.59 -2.28
C CYS A 462 5.96 -11.29 -1.62
N PRO A 463 4.74 -11.25 -1.05
CA PRO A 463 4.26 -10.08 -0.32
C PRO A 463 5.18 -9.74 0.85
N VAL A 464 5.39 -8.45 1.08
CA VAL A 464 6.14 -7.98 2.26
C VAL A 464 5.25 -8.11 3.50
N LEU A 465 5.67 -8.91 4.47
CA LEU A 465 4.93 -9.11 5.73
C LEU A 465 5.38 -8.11 6.79
N VAL A 466 6.70 -7.96 6.97
CA VAL A 466 7.29 -7.00 7.93
C VAL A 466 8.46 -6.28 7.29
N GLY A 467 8.42 -4.95 7.31
CA GLY A 467 9.47 -4.06 6.82
C GLY A 467 9.09 -3.31 5.54
N ASN A 468 10.09 -2.69 4.91
CA ASN A 468 9.94 -1.93 3.68
C ASN A 468 10.84 -2.55 2.61
N LYS A 469 10.28 -2.93 1.46
CA LYS A 469 11.03 -3.53 0.34
C LYS A 469 11.26 -2.48 -0.75
N TRP A 470 12.53 -2.14 -0.93
CA TRP A 470 13.05 -1.38 -2.05
C TRP A 470 13.93 -2.27 -2.91
N VAL A 471 13.74 -2.22 -4.21
CA VAL A 471 14.59 -2.92 -5.18
C VAL A 471 14.92 -2.02 -6.36
N ALA A 472 16.03 -2.31 -7.01
CA ALA A 472 16.37 -1.72 -8.31
C ALA A 472 16.58 -2.86 -9.31
N ASN A 473 15.79 -2.87 -10.38
CA ASN A 473 15.88 -3.88 -11.41
C ASN A 473 16.59 -3.34 -12.65
N LYS A 474 17.43 -4.18 -13.27
CA LYS A 474 18.09 -3.89 -14.53
C LYS A 474 17.84 -5.06 -15.48
N TRP A 475 17.12 -4.80 -16.55
CA TRP A 475 16.94 -5.75 -17.64
C TRP A 475 17.98 -5.50 -18.72
N ILE A 476 18.65 -6.56 -19.14
CA ILE A 476 19.71 -6.55 -20.14
C ILE A 476 19.14 -7.18 -21.40
N HIS A 477 19.37 -6.56 -22.56
CA HIS A 477 18.85 -7.01 -23.84
C HIS A 477 19.88 -7.86 -24.61
N GLU A 478 19.37 -8.67 -25.54
CA GLU A 478 20.14 -9.58 -26.39
C GLU A 478 21.11 -8.87 -27.34
N PHE A 479 20.72 -7.74 -27.94
CA PHE A 479 21.58 -7.04 -28.90
C PHE A 479 22.82 -6.47 -28.23
N GLY A 480 23.97 -6.57 -28.90
CA GLY A 480 25.27 -6.19 -28.35
C GLY A 480 25.93 -7.25 -27.47
N GLN A 481 25.34 -8.45 -27.40
CA GLN A 481 25.90 -9.60 -26.67
C GLN A 481 26.50 -10.67 -27.58
N GLU A 482 26.47 -10.50 -28.90
CA GLU A 482 26.78 -11.53 -29.91
C GLU A 482 28.16 -12.16 -29.70
N PHE A 483 29.15 -11.34 -29.29
CA PHE A 483 30.52 -11.79 -29.02
C PHE A 483 30.81 -12.04 -27.54
N LYS A 484 29.90 -11.65 -26.65
CA LYS A 484 30.06 -11.77 -25.19
C LYS A 484 29.36 -13.03 -24.65
N ARG A 485 28.23 -13.40 -25.24
CA ARG A 485 27.44 -14.59 -24.92
C ARG A 485 27.11 -15.33 -26.23
N PRO A 486 28.07 -16.07 -26.81
CA PRO A 486 27.84 -16.80 -28.04
C PRO A 486 26.78 -17.90 -27.85
N CYS A 487 25.99 -18.14 -28.90
CA CYS A 487 25.00 -19.23 -28.93
C CYS A 487 25.65 -20.59 -28.64
N SER A 488 24.93 -21.48 -27.97
CA SER A 488 25.35 -22.88 -27.89
C SER A 488 25.04 -23.61 -29.21
N LEU A 489 25.76 -24.69 -29.46
CA LEU A 489 25.42 -25.66 -30.50
C LEU A 489 24.34 -26.66 -30.01
N SER A 490 24.05 -26.67 -28.71
CA SER A 490 22.98 -27.44 -28.11
C SER A 490 21.71 -26.59 -28.05
N GLU A 491 20.57 -27.19 -28.39
CA GLU A 491 19.24 -26.59 -28.25
C GLU A 491 18.86 -26.39 -26.77
N TRP A 492 19.48 -27.14 -25.86
CA TRP A 492 19.13 -27.19 -24.43
C TRP A 492 20.14 -26.46 -23.52
N GLU A 493 21.11 -25.71 -24.08
CA GLU A 493 22.11 -24.91 -23.34
C GLU A 493 22.04 -23.43 -23.76
#